data_AF-A0A7S0J5Y3-F1
#
_entry.id   AF-A0A7S0J5Y3-F1
#
_cell.length_a   1.000
_cell.length_b   1.000
_cell.length_c   1.000
_cell.angle_alpha   90.00
_cell.angle_beta   90.00
_cell.angle_gamma   90.00
#
_symmetry.space_group_name_H-M   'P 1'
#
loop_
_entity.id
_entity.type
_entity.pdbx_description
1 polymer ?
#
loop_
_entity_poly.entity_id
_entity_poly.type
_entity_poly.pdbx_seq_one_letter_code
_entity_poly.pdbx_strand_id
1 'polypeptide(L)'
;MAKRGIEPGGPEAKVAGRRILAQLTEAFGRMILGAGFIHGDPHPGNIFVMEGAQVALIDCGQVKQLPSSLRVSIAEALLLVREWQVTGGSEALVRTARGAFAEFGVTFLDDAPPEAAAALALLLFGDAEEPMPGRFSASELSDSSPLKCIASFPQELVLLGRATILIKGISKRLGLKWSLAEKWEPLAKQALECGADGCTMPTWSATTPARTVPGNVAAERLRFREVLRSYGGSGKLLRKWVVEKVGGAMPTRLKRLAVATIANRIE
;
A
#
# COMPACT_ATOMS: atom_id res chain seq x y z
N MET A 1 4.90 1.24 -20.73
CA MET A 1 3.64 0.50 -20.97
C MET A 1 3.29 0.42 -22.44
N ALA A 2 3.16 1.53 -23.17
CA ALA A 2 2.92 1.53 -24.63
C ALA A 2 3.98 0.75 -25.44
N LYS A 3 5.28 0.93 -25.15
CA LYS A 3 6.38 0.15 -25.77
C LYS A 3 6.32 -1.37 -25.51
N ARG A 4 5.53 -1.81 -24.52
CA ARG A 4 5.30 -3.22 -24.19
C ARG A 4 3.91 -3.72 -24.64
N GLY A 5 3.18 -2.94 -25.46
CA GLY A 5 1.85 -3.29 -25.97
C GLY A 5 0.73 -3.22 -24.92
N ILE A 6 0.97 -2.56 -23.79
CA ILE A 6 -0.04 -2.37 -22.73
C ILE A 6 -0.63 -0.98 -22.88
N GLU A 7 -1.93 -0.90 -23.17
CA GLU A 7 -2.65 0.36 -23.26
C GLU A 7 -2.64 1.08 -21.90
N PRO A 8 -2.17 2.33 -21.84
CA PRO A 8 -2.25 3.13 -20.63
C PRO A 8 -3.69 3.25 -20.13
N GLY A 9 -3.94 2.94 -18.85
CA GLY A 9 -5.28 2.99 -18.26
C GLY A 9 -6.18 1.79 -18.57
N GLY A 10 -5.76 0.88 -19.45
CA GLY A 10 -6.47 -0.36 -19.76
C GLY A 10 -6.52 -1.34 -18.57
N PRO A 11 -7.37 -2.39 -18.64
CA PRO A 11 -7.49 -3.39 -17.58
C PRO A 11 -6.16 -4.08 -17.24
N GLU A 12 -5.34 -4.41 -18.24
CA GLU A 12 -4.01 -5.01 -18.02
C GLU A 12 -3.07 -4.08 -17.27
N ALA A 13 -3.08 -2.78 -17.61
CA ALA A 13 -2.26 -1.78 -16.92
C ALA A 13 -2.66 -1.64 -15.45
N LYS A 14 -3.97 -1.69 -15.14
CA LYS A 14 -4.49 -1.62 -13.77
C LYS A 14 -4.11 -2.88 -12.96
N VAL A 15 -4.18 -4.07 -13.56
CA VAL A 15 -3.79 -5.32 -12.89
C VAL A 15 -2.28 -5.33 -12.62
N ALA A 16 -1.46 -5.01 -13.62
CA ALA A 16 -0.02 -4.92 -13.44
C ALA A 16 0.37 -3.84 -12.41
N GLY A 17 -0.29 -2.68 -12.45
CA GLY A 17 -0.11 -1.59 -11.51
C GLY A 17 -0.42 -1.98 -10.07
N ARG A 18 -1.56 -2.64 -9.82
CA ARG A 18 -1.89 -3.18 -8.49
C ARG A 18 -0.86 -4.17 -7.99
N ARG A 19 -0.33 -5.04 -8.87
CA ARG A 19 0.69 -6.03 -8.51
C ARG A 19 2.03 -5.38 -8.16
N ILE A 20 2.43 -4.33 -8.87
CA ILE A 20 3.62 -3.54 -8.56
C ILE A 20 3.47 -2.83 -7.21
N LEU A 21 2.34 -2.16 -6.99
CA LEU A 21 2.04 -1.47 -5.73
C LEU A 21 2.01 -2.44 -4.55
N ALA A 22 1.39 -3.62 -4.71
CA ALA A 22 1.36 -4.65 -3.68
C ALA A 22 2.77 -5.06 -3.24
N GLN A 23 3.63 -5.40 -4.20
CA GLN A 23 5.02 -5.81 -3.91
C GLN A 23 5.85 -4.67 -3.31
N LEU A 24 5.74 -3.44 -3.83
CA LEU A 24 6.44 -2.29 -3.26
C LEU A 24 5.98 -2.02 -1.83
N THR A 25 4.67 -1.94 -1.62
CA THR A 25 4.09 -1.69 -0.30
C THR A 25 4.51 -2.77 0.67
N GLU A 26 4.43 -4.03 0.29
CA GLU A 26 4.87 -5.15 1.11
C GLU A 26 6.37 -5.07 1.44
N ALA A 27 7.23 -4.80 0.45
CA ALA A 27 8.67 -4.67 0.66
C ALA A 27 9.00 -3.56 1.66
N PHE A 28 8.48 -2.34 1.47
CA PHE A 28 8.69 -1.23 2.39
C PHE A 28 8.11 -1.49 3.77
N GLY A 29 6.91 -2.07 3.86
CA GLY A 29 6.31 -2.44 5.13
C GLY A 29 7.17 -3.44 5.91
N ARG A 30 7.70 -4.47 5.24
CA ARG A 30 8.59 -5.46 5.87
C ARG A 30 9.92 -4.86 6.30
N MET A 31 10.51 -3.95 5.53
CA MET A 31 11.74 -3.26 5.93
C MET A 31 11.50 -2.42 7.19
N ILE A 32 10.45 -1.59 7.18
CA ILE A 32 10.16 -0.62 8.23
C ILE A 32 9.64 -1.28 9.50
N LEU A 33 8.52 -2.02 9.39
CA LEU A 33 7.79 -2.59 10.54
C LEU A 33 8.33 -3.95 10.95
N GLY A 34 9.09 -4.62 10.09
CA GLY A 34 9.67 -5.92 10.41
C GLY A 34 11.14 -5.83 10.74
N ALA A 35 11.97 -5.68 9.72
CA ALA A 35 13.42 -5.69 9.84
C ALA A 35 14.00 -4.48 10.60
N GLY A 36 13.21 -3.41 10.78
CA GLY A 36 13.63 -2.23 11.54
C GLY A 36 14.69 -1.41 10.81
N PHE A 37 14.56 -1.26 9.49
CA PHE A 37 15.37 -0.33 8.72
C PHE A 37 14.54 0.33 7.63
N ILE A 38 15.01 1.47 7.15
CA ILE A 38 14.41 2.18 6.03
C ILE A 38 15.40 2.39 4.90
N HIS A 39 14.93 2.17 3.67
CA HIS A 39 15.67 2.51 2.48
C HIS A 39 15.62 4.03 2.28
N GLY A 40 16.78 4.69 2.30
CA GLY A 40 16.94 6.14 2.34
C GLY A 40 16.77 6.85 1.00
N ASP A 41 16.78 6.12 -0.12
CA ASP A 41 16.57 6.70 -1.45
C ASP A 41 15.56 5.90 -2.29
N PRO A 42 14.29 5.86 -1.84
CA PRO A 42 13.25 5.14 -2.55
C PRO A 42 12.77 6.01 -3.73
N HIS A 43 13.54 6.01 -4.82
CA HIS A 43 13.21 6.77 -6.04
C HIS A 43 12.88 5.85 -7.22
N PRO A 44 12.13 6.32 -8.24
CA PRO A 44 11.74 5.47 -9.38
C PRO A 44 12.90 4.82 -10.14
N GLY A 45 14.10 5.41 -10.13
CA GLY A 45 15.30 4.83 -10.74
C GLY A 45 15.82 3.55 -10.06
N ASN A 46 15.43 3.29 -8.81
CA ASN A 46 15.82 2.12 -8.02
C ASN A 46 14.76 1.01 -8.08
N ILE A 47 13.70 1.22 -8.87
CA ILE A 47 12.56 0.31 -8.98
C ILE A 47 12.49 -0.23 -10.40
N PHE A 48 12.80 -1.51 -10.55
CA PHE A 48 12.72 -2.20 -11.83
C PHE A 48 11.45 -3.05 -11.90
N VAL A 49 10.68 -2.86 -12.97
CA VAL A 49 9.52 -3.70 -13.29
C VAL A 49 9.95 -4.79 -14.26
N MET A 50 10.19 -5.97 -13.70
CA MET A 50 10.55 -7.17 -14.42
C MET A 50 9.33 -7.80 -15.10
N GLU A 51 9.57 -8.90 -15.82
CA GLU A 51 8.52 -9.71 -16.42
C GLU A 51 7.48 -10.17 -15.37
N GLY A 52 6.21 -10.29 -15.78
CA GLY A 52 5.13 -10.66 -14.88
C GLY A 52 4.77 -9.57 -13.85
N ALA A 53 5.23 -8.34 -14.05
CA ALA A 53 5.07 -7.23 -13.11
C ALA A 53 5.69 -7.51 -11.73
N GLN A 54 6.81 -8.25 -11.70
CA GLN A 54 7.63 -8.39 -10.52
C GLN A 54 8.45 -7.12 -10.28
N VAL A 55 8.65 -6.77 -9.00
CA VAL A 55 9.42 -5.60 -8.59
C VAL A 55 10.79 -6.05 -8.10
N ALA A 56 11.84 -5.47 -8.66
CA ALA A 56 13.18 -5.53 -8.10
C ALA A 56 13.57 -4.15 -7.57
N LEU A 57 13.94 -4.10 -6.29
CA LEU A 57 14.55 -2.94 -5.67
C LEU A 57 16.06 -3.09 -5.77
N ILE A 58 16.74 -2.04 -6.23
CA ILE A 58 18.19 -1.99 -6.29
C ILE A 58 18.71 -0.81 -5.49
N ASP A 59 20.03 -0.72 -5.37
CA ASP A 59 20.73 0.37 -4.69
C ASP A 59 20.33 0.54 -3.21
N CYS A 60 20.91 -0.31 -2.36
CA CYS A 60 20.83 -0.17 -0.91
C CYS A 60 21.94 0.74 -0.35
N GLY A 61 22.52 1.64 -1.16
CA GLY A 61 23.63 2.50 -0.76
C GLY A 61 23.30 3.48 0.36
N GLN A 62 22.00 3.76 0.55
CA GLN A 62 21.49 4.53 1.68
C GLN A 62 20.41 3.74 2.41
N VAL A 63 20.75 3.23 3.59
CA VAL A 63 19.82 2.59 4.54
C VAL A 63 20.04 3.17 5.92
N LYS A 64 18.96 3.30 6.70
CA LYS A 64 19.03 3.74 8.10
C LYS A 64 18.35 2.74 9.01
N GLN A 65 19.02 2.35 10.09
CA GLN A 65 18.42 1.53 11.14
C GLN A 65 17.33 2.35 11.84
N LEU A 66 16.17 1.75 12.05
CA LEU A 66 15.11 2.33 12.86
C LEU A 66 15.21 1.74 14.28
N PRO A 67 15.33 2.58 15.32
CA PRO A 67 15.19 2.12 16.70
C PRO A 67 13.85 1.40 16.88
N SER A 68 13.82 0.39 17.74
CA SER A 68 12.58 -0.37 17.95
C SER A 68 11.43 0.49 18.50
N SER A 69 11.73 1.47 19.36
CA SER A 69 10.74 2.44 19.83
C SER A 69 10.08 3.17 18.66
N LEU A 70 10.89 3.64 17.72
CA LEU A 70 10.41 4.31 16.50
C LEU A 70 9.52 3.38 15.66
N ARG A 71 9.89 2.10 15.55
CA ARG A 71 9.10 1.10 14.83
C ARG A 71 7.72 0.89 15.46
N VAL A 72 7.65 0.84 16.79
CA VAL A 72 6.38 0.75 17.56
C VAL A 72 5.55 2.00 17.29
N SER A 73 6.12 3.19 17.39
CA SER A 73 5.36 4.42 17.13
C SER A 73 4.82 4.47 15.69
N ILE A 74 5.55 3.96 14.67
CA ILE A 74 5.04 3.84 13.28
C ILE A 74 3.84 2.92 13.22
N ALA A 75 3.90 1.80 13.91
CA ALA A 75 2.78 0.89 13.98
C ALA A 75 1.55 1.55 14.64
N GLU A 76 1.72 2.30 15.73
CA GLU A 76 0.64 3.03 16.39
C GLU A 76 0.02 4.09 15.48
N ALA A 77 0.84 4.88 14.78
CA ALA A 77 0.36 5.89 13.84
C ALA A 77 -0.43 5.26 12.68
N LEU A 78 0.00 4.10 12.19
CA LEU A 78 -0.74 3.35 11.16
C LEU A 78 -2.10 2.87 11.68
N LEU A 79 -2.14 2.29 12.89
CA LEU A 79 -3.39 1.84 13.50
C LEU A 79 -4.33 3.00 13.84
N LEU A 80 -3.78 4.16 14.22
CA LEU A 80 -4.55 5.37 14.39
C LEU A 80 -5.23 5.80 13.10
N VAL A 81 -4.51 5.78 11.97
CA VAL A 81 -5.10 6.09 10.66
C VAL A 81 -6.16 5.06 10.27
N ARG A 82 -5.95 3.78 10.60
CA ARG A 82 -6.99 2.75 10.39
C ARG A 82 -8.25 3.04 11.18
N GLU A 83 -8.10 3.34 12.46
CA GLU A 83 -9.22 3.66 13.33
C GLU A 83 -9.94 4.92 12.85
N TRP A 84 -9.18 5.92 12.39
CA TRP A 84 -9.72 7.13 11.77
C TRP A 84 -10.56 6.80 10.53
N GLN A 85 -10.05 5.96 9.63
CA GLN A 85 -10.75 5.53 8.41
C GLN A 85 -12.04 4.75 8.70
N VAL A 86 -12.12 4.07 9.84
CA VAL A 86 -13.30 3.30 10.24
C VAL A 86 -14.34 4.17 10.96
N THR A 87 -13.89 5.07 11.84
CA THR A 87 -14.76 5.83 12.74
C THR A 87 -15.11 7.23 12.23
N GLY A 88 -14.36 7.75 11.26
CA GLY A 88 -14.46 9.14 10.80
C GLY A 88 -13.68 10.13 11.67
N GLY A 89 -12.90 9.66 12.65
CA GLY A 89 -12.10 10.48 13.55
C GLY A 89 -12.81 10.80 14.87
N SER A 90 -12.03 11.20 15.88
CA SER A 90 -12.53 11.67 17.18
C SER A 90 -11.51 12.55 17.88
N GLU A 91 -11.94 13.35 18.85
CA GLU A 91 -11.02 14.14 19.71
C GLU A 91 -10.02 13.25 20.45
N ALA A 92 -10.42 12.03 20.81
CA ALA A 92 -9.53 11.06 21.43
C ALA A 92 -8.41 10.64 20.48
N LEU A 93 -8.72 10.35 19.21
CA LEU A 93 -7.71 10.03 18.20
C LEU A 93 -6.79 11.21 17.90
N VAL A 94 -7.30 12.44 17.89
CA VAL A 94 -6.48 13.64 17.75
C VAL A 94 -5.45 13.75 18.88
N ARG A 95 -5.88 13.55 20.13
CA ARG A 95 -4.99 13.57 21.30
C ARG A 95 -3.95 12.45 21.24
N THR A 96 -4.36 11.23 20.88
CA THR A 96 -3.45 10.08 20.72
C THR A 96 -2.42 10.33 19.63
N ALA A 97 -2.82 10.91 18.49
CA ALA A 97 -1.90 11.24 17.41
C ALA A 97 -0.81 12.21 17.86
N ARG A 98 -1.18 13.26 18.60
CA ARG A 98 -0.22 14.24 19.10
C ARG A 98 0.79 13.61 20.06
N GLY A 99 0.35 12.70 20.93
CA GLY A 99 1.22 11.94 21.82
C GLY A 99 2.20 11.04 21.05
N ALA A 100 1.69 10.21 20.14
CA ALA A 100 2.51 9.31 19.33
C ALA A 100 3.59 10.10 18.56
N PHE A 101 3.20 11.14 17.81
CA PHE A 101 4.15 11.96 17.04
C PHE A 101 5.16 12.71 17.91
N ALA A 102 4.84 13.03 19.17
CA ALA A 102 5.81 13.59 20.09
C ALA A 102 6.88 12.55 20.50
N GLU A 103 6.50 11.30 20.75
CA GLU A 103 7.45 10.20 21.05
C GLU A 103 8.37 9.89 19.86
N PHE A 104 7.86 10.11 18.65
CA PHE A 104 8.64 10.09 17.42
C PHE A 104 9.72 11.17 17.32
N GLY A 105 9.64 12.23 18.15
CA GLY A 105 10.48 13.42 18.03
C GLY A 105 9.95 14.45 17.03
N VAL A 106 8.68 14.36 16.62
CA VAL A 106 8.03 15.44 15.86
C VAL A 106 7.47 16.46 16.83
N THR A 107 7.93 17.70 16.69
CA THR A 107 7.35 18.84 17.41
C THR A 107 6.54 19.69 16.46
N PHE A 108 5.45 20.26 16.97
CA PHE A 108 4.60 21.18 16.23
C PHE A 108 4.85 22.61 16.70
N LEU A 109 4.51 23.59 15.85
CA LEU A 109 4.52 25.01 16.22
C LEU A 109 3.54 25.28 17.37
N ASP A 110 3.80 26.31 18.17
CA ASP A 110 2.98 26.66 19.34
C ASP A 110 1.52 26.97 18.96
N ASP A 111 1.31 27.55 17.78
CA ASP A 111 0.01 27.90 17.22
C ASP A 111 -0.61 26.78 16.36
N ALA A 112 0.04 25.60 16.30
CA ALA A 112 -0.45 24.49 15.49
C ALA A 112 -1.80 23.96 16.03
N PRO A 113 -2.82 23.81 15.15
CA PRO A 113 -4.10 23.23 15.53
C PRO A 113 -3.95 21.85 16.20
N PRO A 114 -4.84 21.48 17.13
CA PRO A 114 -4.76 20.20 17.83
C PRO A 114 -4.77 19.01 16.85
N GLU A 115 -5.48 19.12 15.74
CA GLU A 115 -5.62 18.08 14.71
C GLU A 115 -4.38 17.91 13.82
N ALA A 116 -3.37 18.77 13.92
CA ALA A 116 -2.21 18.76 13.03
C ALA A 116 -1.48 17.40 13.00
N ALA A 117 -1.38 16.73 14.15
CA ALA A 117 -0.74 15.41 14.23
C ALA A 117 -1.56 14.32 13.54
N ALA A 118 -2.88 14.32 13.72
CA ALA A 118 -3.76 13.38 13.03
C ALA A 118 -3.78 13.63 11.52
N ALA A 119 -3.82 14.91 11.11
CA ALA A 119 -3.68 15.31 9.71
C ALA A 119 -2.34 14.84 9.12
N LEU A 120 -1.24 14.98 9.85
CA LEU A 120 0.08 14.49 9.41
C LEU A 120 0.09 12.96 9.25
N ALA A 121 -0.52 12.22 10.18
CA ALA A 121 -0.65 10.77 10.09
C ALA A 121 -1.42 10.34 8.82
N LEU A 122 -2.56 11.00 8.57
CA LEU A 122 -3.37 10.77 7.36
C LEU A 122 -2.61 11.15 6.08
N LEU A 123 -1.86 12.24 6.11
CA LEU A 123 -1.02 12.63 4.98
C LEU A 123 0.05 11.58 4.68
N LEU A 124 0.69 11.01 5.71
CA LEU A 124 1.76 10.03 5.53
C LEU A 124 1.24 8.65 5.13
N PHE A 125 0.14 8.18 5.73
CA PHE A 125 -0.27 6.78 5.64
C PHE A 125 -1.67 6.54 5.07
N GLY A 126 -2.49 7.58 4.96
CA GLY A 126 -3.84 7.49 4.38
C GLY A 126 -3.84 7.35 2.86
N ASP A 127 -5.04 7.17 2.32
CA ASP A 127 -5.27 7.32 0.88
C ASP A 127 -5.19 8.80 0.48
N ALA A 128 -4.86 9.09 -0.79
CA ALA A 128 -4.72 10.46 -1.26
C ALA A 128 -6.04 11.26 -1.28
N GLU A 129 -7.18 10.57 -1.25
CA GLU A 129 -8.52 11.18 -1.25
C GLU A 129 -9.19 11.14 0.14
N GLU A 130 -8.45 10.76 1.18
CA GLU A 130 -9.00 10.67 2.54
C GLU A 130 -9.43 12.05 3.07
N PRO A 131 -10.62 12.17 3.70
CA PRO A 131 -11.02 13.40 4.37
C PRO A 131 -10.04 13.77 5.48
N MET A 132 -9.53 15.00 5.43
CA MET A 132 -8.58 15.52 6.41
C MET A 132 -9.33 16.19 7.58
N PRO A 133 -8.84 16.05 8.83
CA PRO A 133 -9.41 16.80 9.94
C PRO A 133 -9.11 18.29 9.85
N GLY A 134 -9.97 19.08 10.50
CA GLY A 134 -9.83 20.54 10.56
C GLY A 134 -9.91 21.17 9.17
N ARG A 135 -9.03 22.14 8.90
CA ARG A 135 -8.93 22.82 7.60
C ARG A 135 -7.72 22.37 6.79
N PHE A 136 -7.17 21.20 7.13
CA PHE A 136 -5.99 20.68 6.46
C PHE A 136 -6.30 20.11 5.08
N SER A 137 -5.31 20.15 4.22
CA SER A 137 -5.36 19.58 2.88
C SER A 137 -4.51 18.31 2.81
N ALA A 138 -4.97 17.33 2.04
CA ALA A 138 -4.23 16.09 1.76
C ALA A 138 -3.09 16.30 0.73
N SER A 139 -2.98 17.50 0.16
CA SER A 139 -1.88 17.88 -0.72
C SER A 139 -0.66 18.33 0.10
N GLU A 140 0.49 17.73 -0.13
CA GLU A 140 1.74 18.06 0.54
C GLU A 140 2.21 19.49 0.25
N LEU A 141 1.83 20.04 -0.92
CA LEU A 141 2.31 21.34 -1.41
C LEU A 141 1.35 22.51 -1.12
N SER A 142 0.17 22.26 -0.56
CA SER A 142 -0.79 23.33 -0.27
C SER A 142 -0.40 24.14 0.97
N ASP A 143 -0.84 25.40 1.04
CA ASP A 143 -0.61 26.27 2.20
C ASP A 143 -1.25 25.72 3.48
N SER A 144 -2.35 24.98 3.37
CA SER A 144 -3.00 24.27 4.48
C SER A 144 -2.49 22.83 4.65
N SER A 145 -1.27 22.52 4.22
CA SER A 145 -0.67 21.20 4.49
C SER A 145 -0.30 21.07 5.96
N PRO A 146 -0.56 19.93 6.63
CA PRO A 146 -0.12 19.71 8.01
C PRO A 146 1.40 19.74 8.16
N LEU A 147 2.17 19.60 7.08
CA LEU A 147 3.63 19.78 7.08
C LEU A 147 4.06 21.19 7.51
N LYS A 148 3.21 22.20 7.29
CA LYS A 148 3.48 23.60 7.67
C LYS A 148 3.40 23.83 9.18
N CYS A 149 2.76 22.93 9.92
CA CYS A 149 2.62 23.02 11.37
C CYS A 149 3.79 22.36 12.12
N ILE A 150 4.75 21.77 11.43
CA ILE A 150 5.86 21.04 12.03
C ILE A 150 7.01 22.01 12.34
N ALA A 151 7.43 22.03 13.61
CA ALA A 151 8.59 22.81 14.08
C ALA A 151 9.90 22.02 13.94
N SER A 152 9.88 20.71 14.25
CA SER A 152 11.02 19.83 14.03
C SER A 152 10.57 18.46 13.53
N PHE A 153 11.36 17.87 12.62
CA PHE A 153 11.05 16.61 11.98
C PHE A 153 12.30 15.70 11.91
N PRO A 154 12.28 14.53 12.57
CA PRO A 154 13.38 13.56 12.53
C PRO A 154 13.73 13.12 11.11
N GLN A 155 15.00 12.84 10.87
CA GLN A 155 15.49 12.41 9.55
C GLN A 155 14.84 11.10 9.10
N GLU A 156 14.62 10.16 10.02
CA GLU A 156 13.99 8.86 9.79
C GLU A 156 12.59 9.03 9.19
N LEU A 157 11.84 10.02 9.66
CA LEU A 157 10.53 10.35 9.13
C LEU A 157 10.59 11.03 7.75
N VAL A 158 11.67 11.74 7.43
CA VAL A 158 11.89 12.23 6.05
C VAL A 158 12.05 11.05 5.09
N LEU A 159 12.84 10.04 5.47
CA LEU A 159 13.02 8.83 4.67
C LEU A 159 11.70 8.06 4.54
N LEU A 160 10.92 7.99 5.62
CA LEU A 160 9.57 7.40 5.61
C LEU A 160 8.65 8.15 4.66
N GLY A 161 8.60 9.48 4.76
CA GLY A 161 7.82 10.34 3.88
C GLY A 161 8.18 10.14 2.41
N ARG A 162 9.46 9.98 2.06
CA ARG A 162 9.86 9.68 0.67
C ARG A 162 9.30 8.35 0.18
N ALA A 163 9.37 7.30 1.00
CA ALA A 163 8.83 5.99 0.65
C ALA A 163 7.30 6.04 0.47
N THR A 164 6.59 6.71 1.38
CA THR A 164 5.14 6.82 1.29
C THR A 164 4.70 7.67 0.09
N ILE A 165 5.35 8.81 -0.15
CA ILE A 165 5.11 9.67 -1.32
C ILE A 165 5.34 8.91 -2.63
N LEU A 166 6.38 8.09 -2.72
CA LEU A 166 6.64 7.28 -3.90
C LEU A 166 5.48 6.32 -4.17
N ILE A 167 5.06 5.55 -3.17
CA ILE A 167 3.98 4.56 -3.32
C ILE A 167 2.65 5.27 -3.66
N LYS A 168 2.31 6.35 -2.93
CA LYS A 168 1.12 7.18 -3.19
C LYS A 168 1.15 7.85 -4.56
N GLY A 169 2.32 8.31 -5.00
CA GLY A 169 2.50 8.93 -6.32
C GLY A 169 2.27 7.92 -7.44
N ILE A 170 2.76 6.69 -7.29
CA ILE A 170 2.50 5.59 -8.23
C ILE A 170 1.00 5.23 -8.22
N SER A 171 0.37 5.10 -7.05
CA SER A 171 -1.06 4.76 -6.95
C SER A 171 -1.95 5.83 -7.59
N LYS A 172 -1.69 7.11 -7.31
CA LYS A 172 -2.40 8.25 -7.91
C LYS A 172 -2.25 8.27 -9.43
N ARG A 173 -1.03 8.08 -9.96
CA ARG A 173 -0.79 8.04 -11.42
C ARG A 173 -1.49 6.88 -12.11
N LEU A 174 -1.72 5.77 -11.40
CA LEU A 174 -2.45 4.61 -11.90
C LEU A 174 -3.98 4.70 -11.68
N GLY A 175 -4.46 5.76 -11.00
CA GLY A 175 -5.87 5.90 -10.64
C GLY A 175 -6.35 4.80 -9.69
N LEU A 176 -5.50 4.39 -8.75
CA LEU A 176 -5.76 3.31 -7.80
C LEU A 176 -5.86 3.88 -6.39
N LYS A 177 -6.99 3.64 -5.71
CA LYS A 177 -7.12 3.85 -4.26
C LYS A 177 -6.20 2.88 -3.53
N TRP A 178 -5.36 3.42 -2.65
CA TRP A 178 -4.28 2.69 -1.99
C TRP A 178 -3.90 3.33 -0.66
N SER A 179 -4.59 2.92 0.42
CA SER A 179 -4.26 3.29 1.80
C SER A 179 -3.06 2.46 2.30
N LEU A 180 -1.97 3.13 2.68
CA LEU A 180 -0.80 2.44 3.27
C LEU A 180 -1.14 1.89 4.65
N ALA A 181 -1.90 2.63 5.45
CA ALA A 181 -2.41 2.18 6.73
C ALA A 181 -3.14 0.84 6.56
N GLU A 182 -4.04 0.72 5.57
CA GLU A 182 -4.79 -0.53 5.32
C GLU A 182 -3.85 -1.69 4.95
N LYS A 183 -2.85 -1.45 4.11
CA LYS A 183 -1.93 -2.51 3.65
C LYS A 183 -0.91 -2.92 4.71
N TRP A 184 -0.51 -2.00 5.58
CA TRP A 184 0.46 -2.24 6.64
C TRP A 184 -0.17 -2.61 7.98
N GLU A 185 -1.50 -2.53 8.13
CA GLU A 185 -2.21 -2.89 9.37
C GLU A 185 -1.76 -4.25 9.96
N PRO A 186 -1.62 -5.35 9.19
CA PRO A 186 -1.17 -6.62 9.75
C PRO A 186 0.26 -6.57 10.30
N LEU A 187 1.16 -5.89 9.58
CA LEU A 187 2.55 -5.72 9.99
C LEU A 187 2.67 -4.78 11.20
N ALA A 188 1.81 -3.77 11.28
CA ALA A 188 1.74 -2.85 12.42
C ALA A 188 1.30 -3.59 13.69
N LYS A 189 0.21 -4.38 13.62
CA LYS A 189 -0.24 -5.21 14.75
C LYS A 189 0.86 -6.14 15.24
N GLN A 190 1.52 -6.81 14.30
CA GLN A 190 2.65 -7.66 14.63
C GLN A 190 3.79 -6.88 15.30
N ALA A 191 4.19 -5.73 14.76
CA ALA A 191 5.24 -4.90 15.37
C ALA A 191 4.92 -4.47 16.82
N LEU A 192 3.65 -4.25 17.16
CA LEU A 192 3.21 -3.95 18.53
C LEU A 192 3.22 -5.18 19.43
N GLU A 193 2.75 -6.34 18.95
CA GLU A 193 2.82 -7.62 19.68
C GLU A 193 4.26 -7.98 20.04
N CYS A 194 5.19 -7.67 19.14
CA CYS A 194 6.62 -7.89 19.28
C CYS A 194 7.33 -6.93 20.26
N GLY A 195 6.72 -5.78 20.55
CA GLY A 195 7.29 -4.75 21.41
C GLY A 195 8.63 -4.15 20.94
N ALA A 196 9.25 -3.38 21.84
CA ALA A 196 10.52 -2.70 21.61
C ALA A 196 11.73 -3.65 21.58
N ASP A 197 11.68 -4.78 22.27
CA ASP A 197 12.77 -5.78 22.22
C ASP A 197 12.75 -6.57 20.90
N GLY A 198 11.64 -6.48 20.17
CA GLY A 198 11.49 -6.83 18.77
C GLY A 198 11.16 -8.29 18.51
N CYS A 199 10.45 -8.52 17.40
CA CYS A 199 10.44 -9.83 16.76
C CYS A 199 11.58 -9.87 15.77
N THR A 200 12.33 -10.98 15.79
CA THR A 200 12.91 -11.49 14.56
C THR A 200 11.76 -11.81 13.62
N MET A 201 11.29 -10.81 12.88
CA MET A 201 10.42 -11.07 11.75
C MET A 201 11.18 -12.04 10.87
N PRO A 202 10.63 -13.22 10.58
CA PRO A 202 11.35 -14.17 9.76
C PRO A 202 11.67 -13.47 8.45
N THR A 203 12.98 -13.33 8.19
CA THR A 203 13.54 -12.85 6.93
C THR A 203 13.24 -13.90 5.88
N TRP A 204 11.97 -14.13 5.57
CA TRP A 204 11.57 -14.90 4.43
C TRP A 204 11.92 -14.04 3.22
N SER A 205 13.13 -14.22 2.68
CA SER A 205 13.26 -14.23 1.24
C SER A 205 12.20 -15.22 0.77
N ALA A 206 11.21 -14.78 0.00
CA ALA A 206 10.38 -15.74 -0.72
C ALA A 206 11.36 -16.73 -1.38
N THR A 207 11.17 -18.03 -1.18
CA THR A 207 11.99 -19.06 -1.83
C THR A 207 12.06 -18.66 -3.29
N THR A 208 13.25 -18.26 -3.76
CA THR A 208 13.42 -17.86 -5.16
C THR A 208 12.88 -19.04 -5.97
N PRO A 209 11.81 -18.87 -6.77
CA PRO A 209 11.40 -19.95 -7.65
C PRO A 209 12.64 -20.25 -8.48
N ALA A 210 13.12 -21.50 -8.46
CA ALA A 210 14.28 -21.90 -9.23
C ALA A 210 14.01 -21.58 -10.71
N ARG A 211 14.45 -20.41 -11.16
CA ARG A 211 14.26 -19.95 -12.52
C ARG A 211 15.61 -20.12 -13.19
N THR A 212 15.73 -21.21 -13.94
CA THR A 212 16.75 -21.35 -14.96
C THR A 212 16.66 -20.12 -15.86
N VAL A 213 17.77 -19.39 -15.99
CA VAL A 213 17.88 -18.27 -16.92
C VAL A 213 17.83 -18.88 -18.32
N PRO A 214 16.78 -18.68 -19.14
CA PRO A 214 16.80 -19.15 -20.50
C PRO A 214 17.75 -18.22 -21.27
N GLY A 215 18.79 -18.79 -21.86
CA GLY A 215 19.58 -18.11 -22.89
C GLY A 215 18.65 -17.65 -24.02
N ASN A 216 18.88 -16.42 -24.48
CA ASN A 216 18.11 -15.69 -25.50
C ASN A 216 16.71 -15.21 -25.09
N VAL A 217 16.65 -14.00 -24.54
CA VAL A 217 15.41 -13.23 -24.35
C VAL A 217 15.04 -12.56 -25.68
N ALA A 218 14.43 -13.30 -26.59
CA ALA A 218 13.56 -12.70 -27.60
C ALA A 218 12.30 -12.20 -26.88
N ALA A 219 11.91 -10.95 -27.13
CA ALA A 219 10.76 -10.31 -26.51
C ALA A 219 9.43 -10.98 -26.94
N GLU A 220 9.08 -12.10 -26.32
CA GLU A 220 7.76 -12.71 -26.52
C GLU A 220 6.67 -11.91 -25.79
N ARG A 221 5.58 -11.64 -26.52
CA ARG A 221 4.40 -10.96 -26.02
C ARG A 221 3.78 -11.78 -24.89
N LEU A 222 3.69 -11.19 -23.71
CA LEU A 222 2.96 -11.73 -22.55
C LEU A 222 1.52 -12.07 -22.96
N ARG A 223 1.11 -13.34 -22.85
CA ARG A 223 -0.28 -13.75 -23.11
C ARG A 223 -1.09 -13.56 -21.83
N PHE A 224 -2.24 -12.89 -21.94
CA PHE A 224 -3.16 -12.57 -20.83
C PHE A 224 -3.49 -13.78 -19.91
N ARG A 225 -3.49 -15.00 -20.46
CA ARG A 225 -3.72 -16.24 -19.71
C ARG A 225 -2.62 -16.56 -18.69
N GLU A 226 -1.39 -16.09 -18.88
CA GLU A 226 -0.26 -16.35 -17.96
C GLU A 226 -0.30 -15.44 -16.74
N VAL A 227 -0.70 -14.18 -16.92
CA VAL A 227 -0.97 -13.24 -15.81
C VAL A 227 -2.09 -13.79 -14.94
N LEU A 228 -3.17 -14.28 -15.55
CA LEU A 228 -4.29 -14.92 -14.84
C LEU A 228 -3.91 -16.25 -14.17
N ARG A 229 -3.01 -17.04 -14.76
CA ARG A 229 -2.54 -18.31 -14.17
C ARG A 229 -1.75 -18.06 -12.88
N SER A 230 -1.05 -16.92 -12.77
CA SER A 230 -0.39 -16.50 -11.52
C SER A 230 -1.35 -16.09 -10.39
N TYR A 231 -2.65 -15.96 -10.68
CA TYR A 231 -3.75 -15.74 -9.72
C TYR A 231 -4.46 -17.04 -9.26
N GLY A 232 -3.96 -18.22 -9.64
CA GLY A 232 -4.58 -19.54 -9.45
C GLY A 232 -4.83 -20.02 -8.01
N GLY A 233 -4.89 -19.14 -7.01
CA GLY A 233 -5.20 -19.45 -5.61
C GLY A 233 -6.50 -18.83 -5.07
N SER A 234 -7.28 -18.08 -5.86
CA SER A 234 -8.47 -17.36 -5.35
C SER A 234 -9.74 -17.57 -6.19
N GLY A 235 -10.18 -18.83 -6.30
CA GLY A 235 -11.41 -19.22 -7.01
C GLY A 235 -12.72 -18.58 -6.49
N LYS A 236 -12.71 -18.01 -5.27
CA LYS A 236 -13.89 -17.32 -4.70
C LYS A 236 -14.15 -15.94 -5.33
N LEU A 237 -13.10 -15.17 -5.63
CA LEU A 237 -13.22 -13.83 -6.23
C LEU A 237 -13.65 -13.89 -7.70
N LEU A 238 -13.13 -14.88 -8.44
CA LEU A 238 -13.52 -15.12 -9.82
C LEU A 238 -15.00 -15.53 -9.94
N ARG A 239 -15.49 -16.40 -9.04
CA ARG A 239 -16.91 -16.79 -8.99
C ARG A 239 -17.81 -15.59 -8.71
N LYS A 240 -17.44 -14.74 -7.75
CA LYS A 240 -18.23 -13.54 -7.40
C LYS A 240 -18.32 -12.57 -8.59
N TRP A 241 -17.19 -12.32 -9.27
CA TRP A 241 -17.14 -11.44 -10.44
C TRP A 241 -17.92 -12.01 -11.65
N VAL A 242 -17.84 -13.30 -11.93
CA VAL A 242 -18.58 -13.94 -13.05
C VAL A 242 -20.08 -13.93 -12.81
N VAL A 243 -20.54 -14.21 -11.59
CA VAL A 243 -21.97 -14.18 -11.23
C VAL A 243 -22.53 -12.76 -11.38
N GLU A 244 -21.78 -11.75 -10.93
CA GLU A 244 -22.19 -10.35 -10.94
C GLU A 244 -22.26 -9.78 -12.37
N LYS A 245 -21.35 -10.18 -13.27
CA LYS A 245 -21.34 -9.69 -14.67
C LYS A 245 -22.27 -10.45 -15.62
N VAL A 246 -22.45 -11.77 -15.42
CA VAL A 246 -23.29 -12.59 -16.33
C VAL A 246 -24.78 -12.44 -16.00
N GLY A 247 -25.15 -12.21 -14.73
CA GLY A 247 -26.54 -12.00 -14.33
C GLY A 247 -27.21 -10.75 -14.92
N GLY A 248 -26.41 -9.71 -15.19
CA GLY A 248 -26.88 -8.44 -15.75
C GLY A 248 -27.19 -8.43 -17.24
N ALA A 249 -26.60 -9.36 -18.02
CA ALA A 249 -26.60 -9.29 -19.49
C ALA A 249 -27.43 -10.37 -20.21
N MET A 250 -28.15 -11.25 -19.50
CA MET A 250 -28.93 -12.32 -20.14
C MET A 250 -30.39 -11.92 -20.45
N PRO A 251 -30.86 -12.16 -21.70
CA PRO A 251 -32.28 -12.02 -22.06
C PRO A 251 -33.18 -12.97 -21.24
N THR A 252 -34.40 -12.50 -20.92
CA THR A 252 -35.33 -13.10 -19.95
C THR A 252 -35.72 -14.57 -20.22
N ARG A 253 -35.66 -15.02 -21.48
CA ARG A 253 -35.91 -16.43 -21.86
C ARG A 253 -34.75 -17.37 -21.50
N LEU A 254 -33.50 -16.90 -21.63
CA LEU A 254 -32.30 -17.66 -21.27
C LEU A 254 -32.14 -17.78 -19.75
N LYS A 255 -32.62 -16.80 -18.99
CA LYS A 255 -32.69 -16.87 -17.52
C LYS A 255 -33.61 -18.01 -17.04
N ARG A 256 -34.76 -18.24 -17.68
CA ARG A 256 -35.67 -19.35 -17.32
C ARG A 256 -35.08 -20.72 -17.66
N LEU A 257 -34.37 -20.84 -18.78
CA LEU A 257 -33.65 -22.06 -19.15
C LEU A 257 -32.49 -22.37 -18.21
N ALA A 258 -31.66 -21.37 -17.87
CA ALA A 258 -30.54 -21.57 -16.95
C ALA A 258 -31.00 -21.95 -15.52
N VAL A 259 -32.11 -21.40 -15.04
CA VAL A 259 -32.69 -21.78 -13.74
C VAL A 259 -33.25 -23.21 -13.77
N ALA A 260 -33.87 -23.64 -14.86
CA ALA A 260 -34.35 -25.02 -15.01
C ALA A 260 -33.21 -26.05 -15.11
N THR A 261 -32.09 -25.71 -15.77
CA THR A 261 -30.92 -26.60 -15.87
C THR A 261 -30.14 -26.71 -14.55
N ILE A 262 -30.21 -25.69 -13.69
CA ILE A 262 -29.59 -25.73 -12.36
C ILE A 262 -30.47 -26.50 -11.35
N ALA A 263 -31.80 -26.44 -11.48
CA ALA A 263 -32.72 -27.21 -10.62
C ALA A 263 -32.62 -28.73 -10.83
N ASN A 264 -32.38 -29.20 -12.08
CA ASN A 264 -32.21 -30.63 -12.40
C ASN A 264 -30.82 -31.19 -12.07
N ARG A 265 -29.96 -30.45 -11.38
CA ARG A 265 -28.60 -30.89 -11.00
C ARG A 265 -28.41 -31.00 -9.48
N ILE A 266 -29.51 -31.02 -8.74
CA ILE A 266 -29.58 -31.13 -7.27
C ILE A 266 -30.35 -32.40 -6.84
N GLU A 267 -30.50 -33.39 -7.71
CA GLU A 267 -30.71 -34.79 -7.27
C GLU A 267 -29.44 -35.60 -7.52
#